data_AF-A0A2R4TB46-F1
#
_entry.id   AF-A0A2R4TB46-F1
#
_cell.length_a   1.000
_cell.length_b   1.000
_cell.length_c   1.000
_cell.angle_alpha   90.00
_cell.angle_beta   90.00
_cell.angle_gamma   90.00
#
_symmetry.space_group_name_H-M   'P 1'
#
loop_
_entity.id
_entity.type
_entity.pdbx_description
1 polymer ?
#
loop_
_entity_poly.entity_id
_entity_poly.type
_entity_poly.pdbx_seq_one_letter_code
_entity_poly.pdbx_strand_id
1 'polypeptide(L)'
;MPAPVPGLPDQMLQHFGRDGLRRFGPADLQSAHLPQEAREFLQETGVPESVAPYFRSPRPDQPTALGVTAARLSQPAVPTEMYAWPRIGGDGLAHLCVRPDGAVHAVVLVDVCDDMFVSSNLATFCESMVALDLAQPRFAASSGLAEAAAVFRELKAELRRIDEQAFAERENWWPRVLDDVRHTLNFPFSSAFEYVDASGAKQIVTEATGPGQLHPEEIIWRRLSGSGVEATQVRRVYCELEPCLMPGHYCAVWLQETFPHAEFTHSFDYGDTAASREEGLKDLITRAAEQARRQ
;
A
#
# COMPACT_ATOMS: atom_id res chain seq x y z
N MET A 1 20.94 -35.51 1.26
CA MET A 1 20.19 -34.82 0.21
C MET A 1 19.57 -33.58 0.82
N PRO A 2 19.60 -32.40 0.18
CA PRO A 2 18.82 -31.27 0.67
C PRO A 2 17.33 -31.65 0.68
N ALA A 3 16.59 -31.18 1.68
CA ALA A 3 15.14 -31.36 1.73
C ALA A 3 14.51 -30.74 0.46
N PRO A 4 13.43 -31.33 -0.09
CA PRO A 4 12.72 -30.73 -1.21
C PRO A 4 12.25 -29.32 -0.83
N VAL A 5 12.43 -28.36 -1.75
CA VAL A 5 11.90 -27.01 -1.58
C VAL A 5 10.37 -27.11 -1.56
N PRO A 6 9.68 -26.62 -0.51
CA PRO A 6 8.24 -26.67 -0.44
C PRO A 6 7.60 -25.91 -1.62
N GLY A 7 6.47 -26.40 -2.12
CA GLY A 7 5.68 -25.65 -3.10
C GLY A 7 5.07 -24.39 -2.49
N LEU A 8 4.66 -23.44 -3.32
CA LEU A 8 4.08 -22.17 -2.84
C LEU A 8 2.93 -22.35 -1.83
N PRO A 9 1.96 -23.29 -2.00
CA PRO A 9 0.92 -23.51 -1.00
C PRO A 9 1.47 -23.89 0.39
N ASP A 10 2.50 -24.75 0.44
CA ASP A 10 3.15 -25.15 1.68
C ASP A 10 3.93 -23.98 2.31
N GLN A 11 4.62 -23.19 1.48
CA GLN A 11 5.32 -21.98 1.93
C GLN A 11 4.34 -20.95 2.53
N MET A 12 3.21 -20.71 1.87
CA MET A 12 2.16 -19.81 2.37
C MET A 12 1.56 -20.32 3.67
N LEU A 13 1.26 -21.62 3.77
CA LEU A 13 0.73 -22.22 4.98
C LEU A 13 1.74 -22.17 6.13
N GLN A 14 3.02 -22.39 5.85
CA GLN A 14 4.10 -22.29 6.83
C GLN A 14 4.28 -20.86 7.33
N HIS A 15 4.18 -19.87 6.44
CA HIS A 15 4.44 -18.46 6.75
C HIS A 15 3.26 -17.77 7.43
N PHE A 16 2.06 -17.83 6.83
CA PHE A 16 0.86 -17.15 7.34
C PHE A 16 0.02 -18.00 8.30
N GLY A 17 0.26 -19.32 8.33
CA GLY A 17 -0.60 -20.25 9.05
C GLY A 17 -1.95 -20.46 8.35
N ARG A 18 -2.75 -21.40 8.87
CA ARG A 18 -4.04 -21.73 8.27
C ARG A 18 -5.04 -20.58 8.36
N ASP A 19 -5.03 -19.86 9.49
CA ASP A 19 -5.98 -18.79 9.78
C ASP A 19 -5.57 -17.46 9.16
N GLY A 20 -4.28 -17.28 8.82
CA GLY A 20 -3.79 -16.11 8.08
C GLY A 20 -3.97 -16.19 6.56
N LEU A 21 -4.77 -17.15 6.07
CA LEU A 21 -5.06 -17.33 4.64
C LEU A 21 -6.58 -17.26 4.38
N ARG A 22 -6.98 -16.32 3.52
CA ARG A 22 -8.35 -16.21 3.02
C ARG A 22 -8.51 -17.01 1.71
N ARG A 23 -9.24 -18.12 1.80
CA ARG A 23 -9.73 -18.89 0.64
C ARG A 23 -11.06 -18.35 0.15
N PHE A 24 -11.37 -18.47 -1.14
CA PHE A 24 -12.62 -17.99 -1.74
C PHE A 24 -13.48 -19.17 -2.18
N GLY A 25 -14.68 -19.30 -1.61
CA GLY A 25 -15.57 -20.42 -1.89
C GLY A 25 -16.26 -20.33 -3.26
N PRO A 26 -17.02 -21.36 -3.66
CA PRO A 26 -17.78 -21.34 -4.92
C PRO A 26 -18.74 -20.14 -5.04
N ALA A 27 -19.37 -19.74 -3.94
CA ALA A 27 -20.27 -18.57 -3.90
C ALA A 27 -19.51 -17.25 -4.12
N ASP A 28 -18.28 -17.14 -3.56
CA ASP A 28 -17.41 -15.98 -3.73
C ASP A 28 -16.99 -15.78 -5.20
N LEU A 29 -16.96 -16.85 -5.99
CA LEU A 29 -16.47 -16.85 -7.38
C LEU A 29 -17.56 -17.20 -8.40
N GLN A 30 -18.84 -17.10 -8.03
CA GLN A 30 -19.96 -17.57 -8.84
C GLN A 30 -20.09 -16.81 -10.16
N SER A 31 -19.94 -15.48 -10.14
CA SER A 31 -20.01 -14.64 -11.34
C SER A 31 -18.66 -14.44 -12.02
N ALA A 32 -17.56 -14.89 -11.41
CA ALA A 32 -16.21 -14.61 -11.89
C ALA A 32 -15.86 -15.45 -13.12
N HIS A 33 -15.36 -14.81 -14.17
CA HIS A 33 -14.75 -15.47 -15.31
C HIS A 33 -13.24 -15.56 -15.08
N LEU A 34 -12.74 -16.74 -14.70
CA LEU A 34 -11.34 -16.97 -14.36
C LEU A 34 -10.80 -18.22 -15.08
N PRO A 35 -9.49 -18.26 -15.36
CA PRO A 35 -8.81 -19.52 -15.69
C PRO A 35 -9.02 -20.55 -14.57
N GLN A 36 -9.06 -21.83 -14.92
CA GLN A 36 -9.28 -22.92 -13.97
C GLN A 36 -8.23 -22.92 -12.84
N GLU A 37 -6.96 -22.76 -13.20
CA GLU A 37 -5.83 -22.68 -12.25
C GLU A 37 -6.02 -21.56 -11.22
N ALA A 38 -6.43 -20.36 -11.65
CA ALA A 38 -6.67 -19.24 -10.74
C ALA A 38 -7.84 -19.52 -9.78
N ARG A 39 -8.90 -20.17 -10.27
CA ARG A 39 -10.04 -20.56 -9.43
C ARG A 39 -9.65 -21.60 -8.39
N GLU A 40 -8.92 -22.64 -8.79
CA GLU A 40 -8.42 -23.69 -7.89
C GLU A 40 -7.47 -23.10 -6.86
N PHE A 41 -6.55 -22.22 -7.27
CA PHE A 41 -5.64 -21.53 -6.37
C PHE A 41 -6.39 -20.75 -5.27
N LEU A 42 -7.40 -19.94 -5.64
CA LEU A 42 -8.20 -19.18 -4.66
C LEU A 42 -9.02 -20.07 -3.73
N GLN A 43 -9.50 -21.22 -4.20
CA GLN A 43 -10.32 -22.15 -3.42
C GLN A 43 -9.49 -22.98 -2.45
N GLU A 44 -8.34 -23.49 -2.89
CA GLU A 44 -7.53 -24.45 -2.14
C GLU A 44 -6.43 -23.79 -1.32
N THR A 45 -5.75 -22.79 -1.88
CA THR A 45 -4.64 -22.07 -1.24
C THR A 45 -5.13 -20.76 -0.64
N GLY A 46 -5.81 -19.94 -1.43
CA GLY A 46 -6.25 -18.60 -1.05
C GLY A 46 -5.15 -17.56 -1.14
N VAL A 47 -5.40 -16.39 -0.56
CA VAL A 47 -4.45 -15.27 -0.46
C VAL A 47 -4.18 -14.94 1.01
N PRO A 48 -3.10 -14.23 1.36
CA PRO A 48 -2.87 -13.78 2.74
C PRO A 48 -4.05 -12.97 3.28
N GLU A 49 -4.37 -13.10 4.56
CA GLU A 49 -5.41 -12.26 5.16
C GLU A 49 -5.00 -10.78 5.13
N SER A 50 -3.73 -10.53 5.45
CA SER A 50 -3.12 -9.20 5.46
C SER A 50 -1.60 -9.28 5.25
N VAL A 51 -1.07 -8.35 4.45
CA VAL A 51 0.35 -7.98 4.41
C VAL A 51 0.36 -6.45 4.45
N ALA A 52 0.24 -5.91 5.66
CA ALA A 52 0.05 -4.46 5.85
C ALA A 52 1.33 -3.68 5.51
N PRO A 53 1.23 -2.43 5.05
CA PRO A 53 -0.02 -1.71 4.70
C PRO A 53 -0.58 -2.09 3.32
N TYR A 54 0.19 -2.80 2.49
CA TYR A 54 -0.06 -2.93 1.05
C TYR A 54 -1.16 -3.92 0.66
N PHE A 55 -1.60 -4.82 1.55
CA PHE A 55 -2.65 -5.77 1.19
C PHE A 55 -3.52 -6.18 2.37
N ARG A 56 -4.83 -6.22 2.12
CA ARG A 56 -5.83 -6.85 2.99
C ARG A 56 -6.91 -7.54 2.16
N SER A 57 -7.16 -8.80 2.46
CA SER A 57 -8.24 -9.58 1.83
C SER A 57 -9.64 -9.12 2.27
N PRO A 58 -10.70 -9.34 1.46
CA PRO A 58 -12.07 -9.10 1.89
C PRO A 58 -12.45 -9.98 3.08
N ARG A 59 -13.24 -9.39 3.99
CA ARG A 59 -13.97 -10.18 4.97
C ARG A 59 -14.98 -11.10 4.27
N PRO A 60 -15.28 -12.31 4.79
CA PRO A 60 -16.20 -13.24 4.14
C PRO A 60 -17.63 -12.71 3.86
N ASP A 61 -18.07 -11.68 4.58
CA ASP A 61 -19.37 -11.03 4.40
C ASP A 61 -19.37 -9.93 3.31
N GLN A 62 -18.19 -9.57 2.79
CA GLN A 62 -18.05 -8.55 1.76
C GLN A 62 -18.21 -9.17 0.36
N PRO A 63 -18.83 -8.43 -0.58
CA PRO A 63 -18.89 -8.88 -1.96
C PRO A 63 -17.47 -8.96 -2.55
N THR A 64 -17.28 -9.93 -3.43
CA THR A 64 -16.05 -10.14 -4.18
C THR A 64 -16.12 -9.50 -5.57
N ALA A 65 -17.28 -9.48 -6.22
CA ALA A 65 -17.41 -8.84 -7.53
C ALA A 65 -17.13 -7.33 -7.43
N LEU A 66 -16.24 -6.82 -8.29
CA LEU A 66 -15.83 -5.42 -8.28
C LEU A 66 -17.02 -4.46 -8.48
N GLY A 67 -17.90 -4.74 -9.45
CA GLY A 67 -19.05 -3.87 -9.71
C GLY A 67 -20.06 -3.81 -8.57
N VAL A 68 -20.23 -4.92 -7.83
CA VAL A 68 -21.06 -4.94 -6.62
C VAL A 68 -20.41 -4.13 -5.50
N THR A 69 -19.08 -4.22 -5.38
CA THR A 69 -18.30 -3.42 -4.41
C THR A 69 -18.42 -1.93 -4.71
N ALA A 70 -18.21 -1.53 -5.97
CA ALA A 70 -18.35 -0.15 -6.42
C ALA A 70 -19.74 0.42 -6.09
N ALA A 71 -20.80 -0.33 -6.42
CA ALA A 71 -22.17 0.07 -6.09
C ALA A 71 -22.41 0.22 -4.58
N ARG A 72 -21.87 -0.69 -3.75
CA ARG A 72 -22.00 -0.59 -2.29
C ARG A 72 -21.25 0.60 -1.71
N LEU A 73 -20.11 0.94 -2.28
CA LEU A 73 -19.31 2.10 -1.88
C LEU A 73 -19.86 3.42 -2.46
N SER A 74 -20.96 3.38 -3.22
CA SER A 74 -21.50 4.54 -3.95
C SER A 74 -20.46 5.19 -4.88
N GLN A 75 -19.56 4.38 -5.41
CA GLN A 75 -18.53 4.80 -6.36
C GLN A 75 -19.07 4.77 -7.79
N PRO A 76 -18.38 5.44 -8.75
CA PRO A 76 -18.69 5.34 -10.17
C PRO A 76 -18.86 3.88 -10.63
N ALA A 77 -19.77 3.69 -11.59
CA ALA A 77 -19.98 2.38 -12.19
C ALA A 77 -18.73 1.96 -12.98
N VAL A 78 -18.26 0.74 -12.74
CA VAL A 78 -17.15 0.16 -13.50
C VAL A 78 -17.59 -0.26 -14.91
N PRO A 79 -16.66 -0.32 -15.88
CA PRO A 79 -16.93 -0.91 -17.18
C PRO A 79 -17.52 -2.32 -17.08
N THR A 80 -18.36 -2.70 -18.04
CA THR A 80 -19.13 -3.96 -18.00
C THR A 80 -18.21 -5.18 -17.93
N GLU A 81 -17.09 -5.12 -18.63
CA GLU A 81 -16.04 -6.14 -18.67
C GLU A 81 -15.33 -6.34 -17.33
N MET A 82 -15.31 -5.31 -16.47
CA MET A 82 -14.70 -5.34 -15.13
C MET A 82 -15.69 -5.71 -14.04
N TYR A 83 -17.00 -5.61 -14.30
CA TYR A 83 -18.05 -5.76 -13.30
C TYR A 83 -17.92 -7.06 -12.49
N ALA A 84 -17.61 -8.16 -13.18
CA ALA A 84 -17.49 -9.50 -12.61
C ALA A 84 -16.07 -9.89 -12.19
N TRP A 85 -15.09 -8.97 -12.27
CA TRP A 85 -13.73 -9.27 -11.80
C TRP A 85 -13.77 -9.54 -10.28
N PRO A 86 -13.30 -10.71 -9.83
CA PRO A 86 -13.25 -11.02 -8.41
C PRO A 86 -12.13 -10.21 -7.74
N ARG A 87 -12.53 -9.45 -6.73
CA ARG A 87 -11.64 -8.75 -5.82
C ARG A 87 -11.10 -9.73 -4.78
N ILE A 88 -9.77 -9.84 -4.74
CA ILE A 88 -9.03 -10.66 -3.78
C ILE A 88 -8.52 -9.85 -2.58
N GLY A 89 -8.52 -8.52 -2.67
CA GLY A 89 -8.16 -7.63 -1.57
C GLY A 89 -8.17 -6.17 -1.97
N GLY A 90 -7.49 -5.36 -1.18
CA GLY A 90 -7.22 -3.96 -1.47
C GLY A 90 -5.98 -3.49 -0.72
N ASP A 91 -5.46 -2.34 -1.12
CA ASP A 91 -4.27 -1.69 -0.56
C ASP A 91 -4.61 -0.35 0.11
N GLY A 92 -5.87 -0.18 0.54
CA GLY A 92 -6.39 1.06 1.11
C GLY A 92 -7.40 1.72 0.17
N LEU A 93 -6.94 2.16 -1.00
CA LEU A 93 -7.80 2.79 -2.01
C LEU A 93 -8.09 1.87 -3.19
N ALA A 94 -7.08 1.17 -3.72
CA ALA A 94 -7.26 0.32 -4.88
C ALA A 94 -7.84 -1.04 -4.49
N HIS A 95 -8.63 -1.58 -5.40
CA HIS A 95 -9.21 -2.91 -5.32
C HIS A 95 -8.36 -3.87 -6.13
N LEU A 96 -7.68 -4.80 -5.46
CA LEU A 96 -6.88 -5.82 -6.14
C LEU A 96 -7.81 -6.92 -6.66
N CYS A 97 -7.88 -7.02 -7.98
CA CYS A 97 -8.78 -7.87 -8.74
C CYS A 97 -8.01 -8.86 -9.62
N VAL A 98 -8.60 -10.03 -9.86
CA VAL A 98 -8.07 -11.00 -10.83
C VAL A 98 -8.79 -10.82 -12.15
N ARG A 99 -8.03 -10.62 -13.22
CA ARG A 99 -8.52 -10.47 -14.60
C ARG A 99 -8.94 -11.81 -15.20
N PRO A 100 -9.69 -11.82 -16.32
CA PRO A 100 -10.07 -13.04 -17.01
C PRO A 100 -8.90 -13.87 -17.58
N ASP A 101 -7.73 -13.26 -17.76
CA ASP A 101 -6.49 -13.94 -18.14
C ASP A 101 -5.67 -14.45 -16.93
N GLY A 102 -6.16 -14.21 -15.70
CA GLY A 102 -5.53 -14.66 -14.45
C GLY A 102 -4.57 -13.64 -13.83
N ALA A 103 -4.25 -12.54 -14.51
CA ALA A 103 -3.39 -11.50 -13.97
C ALA A 103 -4.06 -10.72 -12.82
N VAL A 104 -3.27 -10.21 -11.89
CA VAL A 104 -3.73 -9.34 -10.80
C VAL A 104 -3.57 -7.88 -11.21
N HIS A 105 -4.64 -7.10 -11.04
CA HIS A 105 -4.70 -5.67 -11.36
C HIS A 105 -5.26 -4.91 -10.15
N ALA A 106 -4.65 -3.79 -9.79
CA ALA A 106 -5.16 -2.88 -8.78
C ALA A 106 -6.03 -1.84 -9.48
N VAL A 107 -7.33 -1.84 -9.19
CA VAL A 107 -8.33 -0.96 -9.81
C VAL A 107 -8.72 0.15 -8.86
N VAL A 108 -8.60 1.41 -9.29
CA VAL A 108 -8.94 2.59 -8.51
C VAL A 108 -10.30 3.10 -8.99
N LEU A 109 -11.31 3.11 -8.11
CA LEU A 109 -12.68 3.46 -8.50
C LEU A 109 -12.95 4.97 -8.53
N VAL A 110 -12.02 5.77 -8.02
CA VAL A 110 -12.08 7.24 -8.00
C VAL A 110 -11.02 7.82 -8.93
N ASP A 111 -11.33 8.94 -9.56
CA ASP A 111 -10.46 9.60 -10.53
C ASP A 111 -9.34 10.40 -9.82
N VAL A 112 -8.39 9.67 -9.23
CA VAL A 112 -7.24 10.24 -8.52
C VAL A 112 -5.90 9.64 -8.96
N CYS A 113 -5.89 8.41 -9.48
CA CYS A 113 -4.75 7.79 -10.13
C CYS A 113 -5.19 6.63 -11.02
N ASP A 114 -4.30 6.23 -11.93
CA ASP A 114 -4.56 5.14 -12.88
C ASP A 114 -4.56 3.76 -12.20
N ASP A 115 -5.27 2.83 -12.84
CA ASP A 115 -5.19 1.41 -12.54
C ASP A 115 -3.76 0.88 -12.78
N MET A 116 -3.34 -0.08 -11.96
CA MET A 116 -1.97 -0.59 -11.98
C MET A 116 -1.91 -2.10 -12.19
N PHE A 117 -1.08 -2.55 -13.13
CA PHE A 117 -0.72 -3.95 -13.21
C PHE A 117 0.06 -4.36 -11.95
N VAL A 118 -0.36 -5.47 -11.33
CA VAL A 118 0.25 -5.98 -10.10
C VAL A 118 1.12 -7.17 -10.41
N SER A 119 0.52 -8.27 -10.88
CA SER A 119 1.26 -9.51 -11.13
C SER A 119 0.66 -10.31 -12.26
N SER A 120 1.49 -11.11 -12.91
CA SER A 120 1.14 -11.95 -14.05
C SER A 120 0.12 -13.03 -13.71
N ASN A 121 0.10 -13.51 -12.46
CA ASN A 121 -0.92 -14.43 -11.94
C ASN A 121 -0.98 -14.42 -10.41
N LEU A 122 -1.89 -15.20 -9.83
CA LEU A 122 -2.07 -15.31 -8.37
C LEU A 122 -0.88 -15.93 -7.64
N ALA A 123 -0.19 -16.89 -8.25
CA ALA A 123 0.95 -17.55 -7.62
C ALA A 123 2.11 -16.56 -7.44
N THR A 124 2.48 -15.85 -8.52
CA THR A 124 3.51 -14.79 -8.50
C THR A 124 3.14 -13.65 -7.55
N PHE A 125 1.88 -13.25 -7.50
CA PHE A 125 1.37 -12.29 -6.51
C PHE A 125 1.59 -12.78 -5.06
N CYS A 126 1.17 -14.00 -4.75
CA CYS A 126 1.28 -14.54 -3.38
C CYS A 126 2.73 -14.83 -2.97
N GLU A 127 3.58 -15.30 -3.88
CA GLU A 127 5.02 -15.48 -3.63
C GLU A 127 5.68 -14.11 -3.33
N SER A 128 5.31 -13.08 -4.09
CA SER A 128 5.78 -11.71 -3.86
C SER A 128 5.30 -11.14 -2.51
N MET A 129 4.07 -11.47 -2.09
CA MET A 129 3.55 -11.09 -0.78
C MET A 129 4.31 -11.77 0.37
N VAL A 130 4.68 -13.04 0.22
CA VAL A 130 5.56 -13.72 1.21
C VAL A 130 6.92 -13.03 1.28
N ALA A 131 7.53 -12.71 0.13
CA ALA A 131 8.81 -12.02 0.08
C ALA A 131 8.75 -10.64 0.78
N LEU A 132 7.69 -9.87 0.53
CA LEU A 132 7.46 -8.59 1.18
C LEU A 132 7.27 -8.74 2.70
N ASP A 133 6.40 -9.64 3.13
CA ASP A 133 6.10 -9.84 4.56
C ASP A 133 7.33 -10.31 5.36
N LEU A 134 8.21 -11.12 4.74
CA LEU A 134 9.50 -11.51 5.34
C LEU A 134 10.50 -10.34 5.42
N ALA A 135 10.45 -9.40 4.48
CA ALA A 135 11.38 -8.26 4.44
C ALA A 135 11.01 -7.16 5.44
N GLN A 136 9.71 -6.91 5.66
CA GLN A 136 9.24 -5.79 6.49
C GLN A 136 9.80 -5.75 7.92
N PRO A 137 9.77 -6.85 8.71
CA PRO A 137 10.36 -6.85 10.05
C PRO A 137 11.87 -6.60 10.03
N ARG A 138 12.57 -6.97 8.96
CA ARG A 138 14.02 -6.75 8.80
C ARG A 138 14.34 -5.28 8.56
N PHE A 139 13.48 -4.53 7.87
CA PHE A 139 13.62 -3.07 7.77
C PHE A 139 13.50 -2.41 9.14
N ALA A 140 12.46 -2.76 9.91
CA ALA A 140 12.23 -2.20 11.24
C ALA A 140 13.34 -2.56 12.25
N ALA A 141 13.95 -3.74 12.11
CA ALA A 141 15.05 -4.21 12.95
C ALA A 141 16.43 -3.71 12.51
N SER A 142 16.55 -3.04 11.36
CA SER A 142 17.84 -2.61 10.81
C SER A 142 18.50 -1.56 11.72
N SER A 143 19.79 -1.75 11.97
CA SER A 143 20.61 -0.86 12.82
C SER A 143 21.05 0.45 12.12
N GLY A 144 20.82 0.55 10.81
CA GLY A 144 21.11 1.75 10.02
C GLY A 144 20.86 1.58 8.53
N LEU A 145 21.08 2.66 7.77
CA LEU A 145 20.76 2.74 6.33
C LEU A 145 21.43 1.66 5.48
N ALA A 146 22.67 1.28 5.78
CA ALA A 146 23.40 0.28 4.99
C ALA A 146 22.76 -1.13 5.06
N GLU A 147 22.29 -1.52 6.25
CA GLU A 147 21.60 -2.79 6.49
C GLU A 147 20.23 -2.77 5.83
N ALA A 148 19.45 -1.71 6.05
CA ALA A 148 18.15 -1.55 5.44
C ALA A 148 18.22 -1.53 3.90
N ALA A 149 19.24 -0.87 3.33
CA ALA A 149 19.49 -0.87 1.89
C ALA A 149 19.88 -2.25 1.35
N ALA A 150 20.52 -3.12 2.15
CA ALA A 150 20.79 -4.49 1.77
C ALA A 150 19.51 -5.33 1.70
N VAL A 151 18.66 -5.24 2.72
CA VAL A 151 17.32 -5.87 2.74
C VAL A 151 16.49 -5.40 1.54
N PHE A 152 16.53 -4.11 1.22
CA PHE A 152 15.81 -3.54 0.08
C PHE A 152 16.29 -4.11 -1.26
N ARG A 153 17.61 -4.21 -1.45
CA ARG A 153 18.19 -4.79 -2.68
C ARG A 153 17.81 -6.26 -2.83
N GLU A 154 17.83 -7.03 -1.75
CA GLU A 154 17.39 -8.44 -1.74
C GLU A 154 15.92 -8.55 -2.13
N LEU A 155 15.03 -7.80 -1.47
CA LEU A 155 13.60 -7.80 -1.78
C LEU A 155 13.35 -7.42 -3.24
N LYS A 156 13.96 -6.34 -3.73
CA LYS A 156 13.80 -5.89 -5.12
C LYS A 156 14.27 -6.93 -6.12
N ALA A 157 15.39 -7.61 -5.85
CA ALA A 157 15.90 -8.67 -6.72
C ALA A 157 14.94 -9.88 -6.73
N GLU A 158 14.42 -10.24 -5.56
CA GLU A 158 13.50 -11.37 -5.41
C GLU A 158 12.17 -11.12 -6.11
N LEU A 159 11.54 -9.95 -5.91
CA LEU A 159 10.28 -9.62 -6.59
C LEU A 159 10.42 -9.65 -8.11
N ARG A 160 11.55 -9.17 -8.65
CA ARG A 160 11.83 -9.24 -10.10
C ARG A 160 12.07 -10.67 -10.59
N ARG A 161 12.67 -11.52 -9.75
CA ARG A 161 12.87 -12.94 -10.06
C ARG A 161 11.53 -13.67 -10.11
N ILE A 162 10.61 -13.33 -9.21
CA ILE A 162 9.26 -13.91 -9.14
C ILE A 162 8.43 -13.52 -10.36
N ASP A 163 8.42 -12.23 -10.72
CA ASP A 163 7.61 -11.71 -11.82
C ASP A 163 8.28 -10.53 -12.52
N GLU A 164 9.01 -10.79 -13.60
CA GLU A 164 9.68 -9.74 -14.37
C GLU A 164 8.67 -8.77 -15.02
N GLN A 165 7.50 -9.28 -15.44
CA GLN A 165 6.47 -8.48 -16.12
C GLN A 165 5.86 -7.42 -15.19
N ALA A 166 5.78 -7.70 -13.88
CA ALA A 166 5.39 -6.70 -12.88
C ALA A 166 6.28 -5.45 -12.89
N PHE A 167 7.52 -5.56 -13.38
CA PHE A 167 8.49 -4.47 -13.46
C PHE A 167 8.69 -3.91 -14.87
N ALA A 168 7.85 -4.32 -15.83
CA ALA A 168 7.92 -3.83 -17.21
C ALA A 168 7.72 -2.31 -17.30
N GLU A 169 6.83 -1.76 -16.47
CA GLU A 169 6.55 -0.32 -16.39
C GLU A 169 6.87 0.23 -14.99
N ARG A 170 7.27 1.51 -14.91
CA ARG A 170 7.67 2.13 -13.64
C ARG A 170 6.51 2.48 -12.71
N GLU A 171 5.31 2.64 -13.24
CA GLU A 171 4.09 2.93 -12.49
C GLU A 171 3.26 1.69 -12.15
N ASN A 172 3.74 0.49 -12.50
CA ASN A 172 3.14 -0.74 -11.99
C ASN A 172 3.23 -0.80 -10.46
N TRP A 173 2.36 -1.62 -9.87
CA TRP A 173 2.12 -1.63 -8.45
C TRP A 173 3.37 -1.97 -7.62
N TRP A 174 4.10 -3.05 -7.96
CA TRP A 174 5.31 -3.46 -7.22
C TRP A 174 6.45 -2.42 -7.30
N PRO A 175 6.77 -1.84 -8.48
CA PRO A 175 7.68 -0.70 -8.55
C PRO A 175 7.29 0.47 -7.63
N ARG A 176 5.99 0.80 -7.52
CA ARG A 176 5.50 1.85 -6.61
C ARG A 176 5.66 1.45 -5.14
N VAL A 177 5.31 0.22 -4.76
CA VAL A 177 5.57 -0.30 -3.40
C VAL A 177 7.06 -0.20 -3.04
N LEU A 178 7.96 -0.55 -3.97
CA LEU A 178 9.40 -0.42 -3.72
C LEU A 178 9.88 1.03 -3.65
N ASP A 179 9.29 1.95 -4.41
CA ASP A 179 9.62 3.37 -4.29
C ASP A 179 9.20 3.90 -2.91
N ASP A 180 7.99 3.55 -2.46
CA ASP A 180 7.50 3.88 -1.12
C ASP A 180 8.42 3.38 0.01
N VAL A 181 8.74 2.07 0.00
CA VAL A 181 9.70 1.49 0.95
C VAL A 181 11.04 2.22 0.87
N ARG A 182 11.56 2.50 -0.32
CA ARG A 182 12.85 3.16 -0.46
C ARG A 182 12.84 4.61 0.04
N HIS A 183 11.76 5.35 -0.17
CA HIS A 183 11.68 6.76 0.23
C HIS A 183 11.71 6.90 1.75
N THR A 184 10.96 6.05 2.47
CA THR A 184 10.99 6.01 3.95
C THR A 184 12.34 5.53 4.52
N LEU A 185 13.08 4.70 3.76
CA LEU A 185 14.45 4.30 4.13
C LEU A 185 15.48 5.43 3.93
N ASN A 186 15.38 6.17 2.83
CA ASN A 186 16.46 7.05 2.34
C ASN A 186 16.57 8.37 3.10
N PHE A 187 15.44 9.01 3.42
CA PHE A 187 15.44 10.33 4.03
C PHE A 187 14.20 10.53 4.93
N PRO A 188 14.37 10.97 6.18
CA PRO A 188 13.25 11.21 7.07
C PRO A 188 12.56 12.52 6.67
N PHE A 189 11.36 12.43 6.11
CA PHE A 189 10.46 13.56 5.90
C PHE A 189 9.40 13.62 6.99
N SER A 190 8.88 14.81 7.26
CA SER A 190 7.98 15.09 8.37
C SER A 190 6.67 15.74 7.96
N SER A 191 5.69 15.63 8.86
CA SER A 191 4.40 16.32 8.78
C SER A 191 4.07 16.97 10.13
N ALA A 192 3.20 17.98 10.13
CA ALA A 192 2.76 18.67 11.33
C ALA A 192 1.25 18.96 11.28
N PHE A 193 0.52 18.59 12.33
CA PHE A 193 -0.93 18.83 12.43
C PHE A 193 -1.21 19.86 13.53
N GLU A 194 -1.93 20.94 13.18
CA GLU A 194 -2.51 21.89 14.14
C GLU A 194 -3.93 21.44 14.49
N TYR A 195 -4.23 21.26 15.78
CA TYR A 195 -5.59 20.96 16.25
C TYR A 195 -5.96 21.80 17.48
N VAL A 196 -7.25 21.90 17.75
CA VAL A 196 -7.79 22.58 18.94
C VAL A 196 -8.18 21.53 19.98
N ASP A 197 -7.54 21.54 21.14
CA ASP A 197 -7.83 20.58 22.21
C ASP A 197 -9.15 20.88 22.96
N ALA A 198 -9.49 20.04 23.94
CA ALA A 198 -10.72 20.18 24.73
C ALA A 198 -10.78 21.48 25.57
N SER A 199 -9.64 22.14 25.82
CA SER A 199 -9.58 23.43 26.51
C SER A 199 -9.81 24.62 25.56
N GLY A 200 -9.86 24.37 24.25
CA GLY A 200 -9.90 25.40 23.22
C GLY A 200 -8.51 25.93 22.83
N ALA A 201 -7.43 25.35 23.35
CA ALA A 201 -6.07 25.76 23.02
C ALA A 201 -5.59 25.10 21.73
N LYS A 202 -4.78 25.84 20.97
CA LYS A 202 -4.13 25.31 19.76
C LYS A 202 -2.90 24.50 20.13
N GLN A 203 -2.81 23.30 19.58
CA GLN A 203 -1.69 22.38 19.73
C GLN A 203 -1.12 22.04 18.36
N ILE A 204 0.18 21.80 18.29
CA ILE A 204 0.87 21.32 17.09
C ILE A 204 1.60 20.03 17.44
N VAL A 205 1.40 18.99 16.63
CA VAL A 205 2.13 17.72 16.73
C VAL A 205 2.87 17.50 15.43
N THR A 206 4.15 17.17 15.54
CA THR A 206 5.05 16.90 14.41
C THR A 206 5.68 15.53 14.59
N GLU A 207 5.72 14.75 13.53
CA GLU A 207 6.41 13.47 13.47
C GLU A 207 7.15 13.36 12.14
N ALA A 208 8.15 12.49 12.09
CA ALA A 208 8.89 12.15 10.88
C ALA A 208 8.82 10.64 10.64
N THR A 209 8.85 10.24 9.38
CA THR A 209 9.01 8.82 9.04
C THR A 209 10.47 8.38 9.17
N GLY A 210 10.68 7.08 9.09
CA GLY A 210 11.98 6.46 9.06
C GLY A 210 11.90 5.02 8.57
N PRO A 211 13.03 4.29 8.59
CA PRO A 211 13.11 2.94 8.06
C PRO A 211 12.06 1.99 8.63
N GLY A 212 11.21 1.44 7.74
CA GLY A 212 10.15 0.50 8.13
C GLY A 212 9.01 1.12 8.95
N GLN A 213 8.91 2.45 9.00
CA GLN A 213 7.80 3.16 9.63
C GLN A 213 6.76 3.60 8.61
N LEU A 214 5.58 3.95 9.12
CA LEU A 214 4.50 4.53 8.34
C LEU A 214 4.83 5.96 7.90
N HIS A 215 3.97 6.51 7.06
CA HIS A 215 4.07 7.92 6.66
C HIS A 215 3.80 8.82 7.88
N PRO A 216 4.45 10.00 7.98
CA PRO A 216 4.34 10.85 9.17
C PRO A 216 2.89 11.28 9.45
N GLU A 217 2.07 11.44 8.42
CA GLU A 217 0.63 11.74 8.54
C GLU A 217 -0.14 10.64 9.27
N GLU A 218 0.16 9.37 8.97
CA GLU A 218 -0.46 8.23 9.64
C GLU A 218 0.01 8.10 11.09
N ILE A 219 1.30 8.33 11.35
CA ILE A 219 1.86 8.29 12.71
C ILE A 219 1.16 9.34 13.58
N ILE A 220 1.05 10.57 13.09
CA ILE A 220 0.38 11.67 13.80
C ILE A 220 -1.08 11.35 14.01
N TRP A 221 -1.80 10.91 12.97
CA TRP A 221 -3.24 10.66 13.11
C TRP A 221 -3.55 9.51 14.06
N ARG A 222 -2.78 8.41 14.04
CA ARG A 222 -2.92 7.31 15.02
C ARG A 222 -2.70 7.80 16.46
N ARG A 223 -1.71 8.68 16.66
CA ARG A 223 -1.44 9.29 17.98
C ARG A 223 -2.58 10.20 18.45
N LEU A 224 -3.08 11.07 17.58
CA LEU A 224 -4.14 12.01 17.90
C LEU A 224 -5.47 11.30 18.17
N SER A 225 -5.90 10.43 17.26
CA SER A 225 -7.14 9.64 17.40
C SER A 225 -7.09 8.74 18.63
N GLY A 226 -5.95 8.09 18.90
CA GLY A 226 -5.73 7.31 20.13
C GLY A 226 -5.78 8.13 21.42
N SER A 227 -5.59 9.46 21.32
CA SER A 227 -5.70 10.40 22.45
C SER A 227 -7.08 11.06 22.55
N GLY A 228 -8.06 10.63 21.74
CA GLY A 228 -9.42 11.17 21.73
C GLY A 228 -9.57 12.51 21.01
N VAL A 229 -8.63 12.87 20.13
CA VAL A 229 -8.78 14.04 19.25
C VAL A 229 -9.67 13.65 18.07
N GLU A 230 -10.80 14.32 17.95
CA GLU A 230 -11.73 14.14 16.83
C GLU A 230 -11.23 14.82 15.57
N ALA A 231 -11.54 14.25 14.41
CA ALA A 231 -11.04 14.77 13.13
C ALA A 231 -11.45 16.23 12.86
N THR A 232 -12.65 16.63 13.32
CA THR A 232 -13.15 18.02 13.21
C THR A 232 -12.35 19.03 14.04
N GLN A 233 -11.51 18.58 14.97
CA GLN A 233 -10.64 19.44 15.78
C GLN A 233 -9.36 19.82 15.04
N VAL A 234 -8.97 19.08 14.00
CA VAL A 234 -7.81 19.38 13.17
C VAL A 234 -8.12 20.59 12.28
N ARG A 235 -7.22 21.58 12.29
CA ARG A 235 -7.38 22.87 11.58
C ARG A 235 -6.37 23.06 10.47
N ARG A 236 -5.17 22.50 10.61
CA ARG A 236 -4.13 22.58 9.57
C ARG A 236 -3.34 21.30 9.51
N VAL A 237 -3.01 20.90 8.30
CA VAL A 237 -2.09 19.80 8.00
C VAL A 237 -1.00 20.36 7.10
N TYR A 238 0.23 20.27 7.59
CA TYR A 238 1.43 20.59 6.85
C TYR A 238 2.21 19.31 6.59
N CYS A 239 2.71 19.14 5.37
CA CYS A 239 3.57 18.02 5.00
C CYS A 239 4.83 18.56 4.32
N GLU A 240 6.02 18.03 4.63
CA GLU A 240 7.23 18.47 3.93
C GLU A 240 7.17 18.08 2.44
N LEU A 241 6.84 16.82 2.16
CA LEU A 241 6.46 16.35 0.83
C LEU A 241 4.95 16.43 0.66
N GLU A 242 4.49 16.71 -0.55
CA GLU A 242 3.10 16.56 -0.93
C GLU A 242 2.57 15.17 -0.53
N PRO A 243 1.37 15.07 0.10
CA PRO A 243 0.78 13.80 0.49
C PRO A 243 0.70 12.81 -0.66
N CYS A 244 1.12 11.57 -0.40
CA CYS A 244 1.30 10.58 -1.45
C CYS A 244 -0.03 10.00 -2.02
N LEU A 245 0.04 9.42 -3.21
CA LEU A 245 -0.97 8.53 -3.80
C LEU A 245 -0.47 7.09 -3.92
N MET A 246 0.48 6.70 -3.06
CA MET A 246 1.18 5.41 -3.15
C MET A 246 0.33 4.26 -2.59
N PRO A 247 0.44 3.04 -3.17
CA PRO A 247 -0.21 1.84 -2.63
C PRO A 247 0.01 1.67 -1.12
N GLY A 248 -1.02 1.27 -0.38
CA GLY A 248 -0.97 1.09 1.06
C GLY A 248 -1.28 2.35 1.88
N HIS A 249 -1.05 3.55 1.32
CA HIS A 249 -1.03 4.79 2.09
C HIS A 249 -2.09 5.79 1.62
N TYR A 250 -2.04 6.22 0.35
CA TYR A 250 -2.96 7.19 -0.25
C TYR A 250 -3.24 8.43 0.63
N CYS A 251 -2.17 9.01 1.22
CA CYS A 251 -2.25 10.15 2.13
C CYS A 251 -3.08 11.30 1.59
N ALA A 252 -2.93 11.65 0.30
CA ALA A 252 -3.73 12.72 -0.30
C ALA A 252 -5.24 12.50 -0.20
N VAL A 253 -5.71 11.26 -0.32
CA VAL A 253 -7.14 10.93 -0.32
C VAL A 253 -7.68 10.92 1.11
N TRP A 254 -7.12 10.08 1.99
CA TRP A 254 -7.71 9.90 3.31
C TRP A 254 -7.59 11.16 4.18
N LEU A 255 -6.55 11.98 3.99
CA LEU A 255 -6.41 13.26 4.68
C LEU A 255 -7.58 14.19 4.38
N GLN A 256 -7.93 14.34 3.10
CA GLN A 256 -9.03 15.19 2.66
C GLN A 256 -10.39 14.66 3.11
N GLU A 257 -10.59 13.34 3.05
CA GLU A 257 -11.81 12.69 3.53
C GLU A 257 -11.98 12.82 5.05
N THR A 258 -10.87 12.69 5.79
CA THR A 258 -10.89 12.68 7.26
C THR A 258 -10.97 14.08 7.85
N PHE A 259 -10.28 15.07 7.27
CA PHE A 259 -10.18 16.42 7.81
C PHE A 259 -10.83 17.48 6.89
N PRO A 260 -12.17 17.49 6.75
CA PRO A 260 -12.87 18.34 5.79
C PRO A 260 -12.78 19.85 6.08
N HIS A 261 -12.25 20.24 7.24
CA HIS A 261 -12.12 21.64 7.66
C HIS A 261 -10.66 22.08 7.83
N ALA A 262 -9.70 21.20 7.52
CA ALA A 262 -8.29 21.52 7.64
C ALA A 262 -7.78 22.27 6.40
N GLU A 263 -6.89 23.22 6.62
CA GLU A 263 -6.06 23.81 5.58
C GLU A 263 -4.88 22.88 5.30
N PHE A 264 -4.65 22.51 4.04
CA PHE A 264 -3.55 21.64 3.62
C PHE A 264 -2.46 22.44 2.94
N THR A 265 -1.22 22.19 3.32
CA THR A 265 -0.04 22.85 2.75
C THR A 265 1.14 21.88 2.67
N HIS A 266 2.00 22.06 1.68
CA HIS A 266 3.23 21.31 1.55
C HIS A 266 4.40 22.18 1.06
N SER A 267 5.63 21.72 1.26
CA SER A 267 6.84 22.46 0.84
C SER A 267 7.39 22.00 -0.51
N PHE A 268 7.30 20.71 -0.82
CA PHE A 268 7.86 20.12 -2.03
C PHE A 268 6.84 19.21 -2.70
N ASP A 269 6.69 19.37 -4.02
CA ASP A 269 5.82 18.50 -4.80
C ASP A 269 6.37 17.08 -4.85
N TYR A 270 5.50 16.09 -4.74
CA TYR A 270 5.85 14.67 -4.87
C TYR A 270 5.32 14.13 -6.20
N GLY A 271 4.14 14.61 -6.61
CA GLY A 271 3.52 14.30 -7.90
C GLY A 271 3.10 12.85 -8.08
N ASP A 272 2.73 12.53 -9.31
CA ASP A 272 2.04 11.31 -9.73
C ASP A 272 2.92 10.32 -10.49
N THR A 273 4.11 10.73 -10.95
CA THR A 273 5.05 9.87 -11.70
C THR A 273 6.30 9.52 -10.89
N ALA A 274 6.97 8.42 -11.24
CA ALA A 274 8.24 8.05 -10.61
C ALA A 274 9.29 9.14 -10.76
N ALA A 275 9.29 9.87 -11.87
CA ALA A 275 10.21 10.97 -12.11
C ALA A 275 9.95 12.15 -11.16
N SER A 276 8.69 12.58 -11.04
CA SER A 276 8.33 13.69 -10.13
C SER A 276 8.62 13.34 -8.67
N ARG A 277 8.36 12.08 -8.27
CA ARG A 277 8.62 11.61 -6.90
C ARG A 277 10.11 11.66 -6.54
N GLU A 278 10.98 11.26 -7.48
CA GLU A 278 12.43 11.38 -7.28
C GLU A 278 12.90 12.84 -7.23
N GLU A 279 12.31 13.71 -8.05
CA GLU A 279 12.64 15.13 -8.08
C GLU A 279 12.24 15.82 -6.76
N GLY A 280 11.02 15.59 -6.28
CA GLY A 280 10.54 16.09 -4.99
C GLY A 280 11.42 15.67 -3.81
N LEU A 281 11.78 14.38 -3.74
CA LEU A 281 12.65 13.88 -2.68
C LEU A 281 14.06 14.50 -2.77
N LYS A 282 14.59 14.69 -3.97
CA LYS A 282 15.90 15.33 -4.19
C LYS A 282 15.88 16.79 -3.75
N ASP A 283 14.80 17.52 -4.03
CA ASP A 283 14.66 18.92 -3.63
C ASP A 283 14.58 19.05 -2.11
N LEU A 284 13.80 18.16 -1.45
CA LEU A 284 13.77 18.07 0.01
C LEU A 284 15.16 17.83 0.61
N ILE A 285 15.88 16.82 0.11
CA ILE A 285 17.23 16.47 0.59
C ILE A 285 18.19 17.66 0.41
N THR A 286 18.11 18.34 -0.74
CA THR A 286 18.95 19.49 -1.05
C THR A 286 18.66 20.62 -0.07
N ARG A 287 17.38 20.91 0.21
CA ARG A 287 16.99 21.94 1.16
C ARG A 287 17.46 21.62 2.59
N ALA A 288 17.30 20.38 3.03
CA ALA A 288 17.75 19.96 4.36
C ALA A 288 19.27 20.11 4.52
N ALA A 289 20.05 19.75 3.49
CA ALA A 289 21.49 19.94 3.49
C ALA A 289 21.91 21.42 3.54
N GLU A 290 21.18 22.31 2.85
CA GLU A 290 21.41 23.75 2.95
C GLU A 290 21.11 24.31 4.34
N GLN A 291 20.02 23.87 4.97
CA GLN A 291 19.64 24.31 6.31
C GLN A 291 20.67 23.86 7.35
N ALA A 292 21.15 22.61 7.26
CA ALA A 292 22.18 22.07 8.15
C ALA A 292 23.52 22.82 8.05
N ARG A 293 23.85 23.40 6.88
CA ARG A 293 25.05 24.23 6.69
C ARG A 293 24.92 25.64 7.25
N ARG A 294 23.70 26.11 7.50
CA ARG A 294 23.41 27.46 8.02
C ARG A 294 23.27 27.49 9.54
N GLN A 295 23.16 26.33 10.18
CA GLN A 295 23.13 26.13 11.62
C GLN A 295 24.55 25.88 12.14
#